data_AF-A0A8J7KXQ3-F1
#
_entry.id   AF-A0A8J7KXQ3-F1
#
_cell.length_a   1.000
_cell.length_b   1.000
_cell.length_c   1.000
_cell.angle_alpha   90.00
_cell.angle_beta   90.00
_cell.angle_gamma   90.00
#
_symmetry.space_group_name_H-M   'P 1'
#
loop_
_entity.id
_entity.type
_entity.pdbx_description
1 polymer ?
#
loop_
_entity_poly.entity_id
_entity_poly.type
_entity_poly.pdbx_seq_one_letter_code
_entity_poly.pdbx_strand_id
1 'polypeptide(L)'
;MKLIDRKARKLAQSCVKNNPTRWGWTLAMWKLKQAYGIDEPEPMSMVGDVNSNCICTYSNPETGEYHFIAKRQLREAEGNYAIN
;
A
#
# COMPACT_ATOMS: atom_id res chain seq x y z
N MET A 1 -31.11 -4.48 4.88
CA MET A 1 -30.04 -4.39 3.87
C MET A 1 -28.98 -3.40 4.37
N LYS A 2 -27.83 -3.87 4.89
CA LYS A 2 -26.72 -2.96 5.25
C LYS A 2 -26.01 -2.59 3.94
N LEU A 3 -26.22 -1.37 3.47
CA LEU A 3 -25.76 -0.89 2.16
C LEU A 3 -24.23 -0.88 1.97
N ILE A 4 -23.43 -0.89 3.05
CA ILE A 4 -21.96 -1.01 3.05
C ILE A 4 -21.45 -1.05 4.50
N ASP A 5 -20.33 -1.74 4.77
CA ASP A 5 -19.58 -1.53 6.01
C ASP A 5 -18.95 -0.12 6.03
N ARG A 6 -19.48 0.76 6.90
CA ARG A 6 -19.00 2.14 7.06
C ARG A 6 -17.53 2.23 7.47
N LYS A 7 -17.01 1.27 8.24
CA LYS A 7 -15.59 1.25 8.67
C LYS A 7 -14.70 0.92 7.49
N ALA A 8 -15.04 -0.13 6.74
CA ALA A 8 -14.29 -0.53 5.54
C ALA A 8 -14.28 0.59 4.49
N ARG A 9 -15.41 1.27 4.29
CA ARG A 9 -15.49 2.46 3.40
C ARG A 9 -14.56 3.59 3.84
N LYS A 10 -14.53 3.92 5.13
CA LYS A 10 -13.64 4.97 5.66
C LYS A 10 -12.17 4.59 5.49
N LEU A 11 -11.82 3.32 5.69
CA LEU A 11 -10.47 2.81 5.47
C LEU A 11 -10.04 2.96 4.01
N ALA A 12 -10.90 2.55 3.07
CA ALA A 12 -10.65 2.73 1.64
C ALA A 12 -10.41 4.21 1.26
N GLN A 13 -11.26 5.11 1.75
CA GLN A 13 -11.10 6.56 1.52
C GLN A 13 -9.79 7.11 2.14
N SER A 14 -9.39 6.60 3.30
CA SER A 14 -8.13 6.98 3.93
C SER A 14 -6.91 6.50 3.16
N CYS A 15 -6.97 5.34 2.48
CA CYS A 15 -5.88 4.83 1.65
C CYS A 15 -5.53 5.83 0.53
N VAL A 16 -6.53 6.34 -0.18
CA VAL A 16 -6.32 7.33 -1.25
C VAL A 16 -5.80 8.66 -0.71
N LYS A 17 -6.39 9.14 0.40
CA LYS A 17 -6.01 10.43 0.99
C LYS A 17 -4.54 10.44 1.43
N ASN A 18 -4.08 9.34 2.01
CA ASN A 18 -2.71 9.24 2.53
C ASN A 18 -1.70 8.82 1.46
N ASN A 19 -2.17 8.14 0.41
CA ASN A 19 -1.35 7.59 -0.68
C ASN A 19 -2.01 7.83 -2.03
N PRO A 20 -1.85 9.02 -2.63
CA PRO A 20 -2.33 9.31 -3.98
C PRO A 20 -1.43 8.65 -5.05
N THR A 21 -1.00 7.42 -4.82
CA THR A 21 -0.19 6.61 -5.73
C THR A 21 -1.05 5.55 -6.40
N ARG A 22 -0.55 4.97 -7.49
CA ARG A 22 -1.18 3.81 -8.16
C ARG A 22 -1.62 2.76 -7.13
N TRP A 23 -0.69 2.36 -6.27
CA TRP A 23 -0.94 1.37 -5.22
C TRP A 23 -2.01 1.77 -4.21
N GLY A 24 -1.97 3.00 -3.72
CA GLY A 24 -2.98 3.50 -2.78
C GLY A 24 -4.39 3.45 -3.38
N TRP A 25 -4.53 3.76 -4.67
CA TRP A 25 -5.78 3.60 -5.41
C TRP A 25 -6.22 2.15 -5.59
N THR A 26 -5.30 1.27 -6.00
CA THR A 26 -5.60 -0.17 -6.19
C THR A 26 -6.04 -0.81 -4.86
N LEU A 27 -5.33 -0.52 -3.77
CA LEU A 27 -5.66 -1.02 -2.44
C LEU A 27 -7.00 -0.45 -1.93
N ALA A 28 -7.27 0.82 -2.17
CA ALA A 28 -8.55 1.44 -1.81
C ALA A 28 -9.73 0.79 -2.54
N MET A 29 -9.58 0.52 -3.84
CA MET A 29 -10.61 -0.15 -4.64
C MET A 29 -10.87 -1.57 -4.13
N TRP A 30 -9.81 -2.34 -3.85
CA TRP A 30 -9.95 -3.69 -3.29
C TRP A 30 -10.68 -3.67 -1.93
N LYS A 31 -10.30 -2.78 -1.01
CA LYS A 31 -11.00 -2.62 0.28
C LYS A 31 -12.47 -2.21 0.11
N LEU A 32 -12.78 -1.41 -0.90
CA LEU A 32 -14.15 -1.03 -1.22
C LEU A 32 -14.97 -2.23 -1.71
N LYS A 33 -14.41 -3.04 -2.61
CA LYS A 33 -15.04 -4.29 -3.09
C LYS A 33 -15.33 -5.25 -1.94
N GLN A 34 -14.37 -5.45 -1.03
CA GLN A 34 -14.54 -6.22 0.19
C GLN A 34 -15.68 -5.65 1.07
N ALA A 35 -15.81 -4.32 1.18
CA ALA A 35 -16.91 -3.68 1.92
C ALA A 35 -18.31 -3.94 1.34
N TYR A 36 -18.39 -4.31 0.05
CA TYR A 36 -19.60 -4.73 -0.64
C TYR A 36 -19.79 -6.26 -0.66
N GLY A 37 -18.89 -7.03 -0.03
CA GLY A 37 -18.93 -8.49 -0.04
C GLY A 37 -18.45 -9.12 -1.36
N ILE A 38 -17.71 -8.38 -2.18
CA ILE A 38 -17.06 -8.89 -3.38
C ILE A 38 -15.70 -9.45 -2.97
N ASP A 39 -15.54 -10.76 -3.11
CA ASP A 39 -14.28 -11.43 -2.83
C ASP A 39 -13.38 -11.44 -4.07
N GLU A 40 -12.19 -10.87 -3.92
CA GLU A 40 -11.15 -10.78 -4.93
C GLU A 40 -9.80 -10.83 -4.21
N PRO A 41 -8.76 -11.38 -4.86
CA PRO A 41 -7.41 -11.41 -4.27
C PRO A 41 -6.92 -10.01 -3.96
N GLU A 42 -6.20 -9.86 -2.83
CA GLU A 42 -5.55 -8.60 -2.50
C GLU A 42 -4.56 -8.25 -3.63
N PRO A 43 -4.61 -7.02 -4.17
CA PRO A 43 -3.69 -6.63 -5.22
C PRO A 43 -2.25 -6.70 -4.70
N MET A 44 -1.27 -6.86 -5.57
CA MET A 44 0.13 -6.86 -5.17
C MET A 44 0.78 -5.49 -5.39
N SER A 45 1.56 -5.03 -4.42
CA SER A 45 2.40 -3.84 -4.58
C SER A 45 3.57 -4.14 -5.51
N MET A 46 3.98 -3.16 -6.31
CA MET A 46 5.21 -3.21 -7.09
C MET A 46 6.35 -2.51 -6.35
N VAL A 47 7.59 -2.84 -6.69
CA VAL A 47 8.76 -2.10 -6.20
C VAL A 47 8.62 -0.61 -6.57
N GLY A 48 8.87 0.27 -5.60
CA GLY A 48 8.68 1.71 -5.72
C GLY A 48 7.28 2.21 -5.33
N ASP A 49 6.29 1.32 -5.16
CA ASP A 49 4.98 1.73 -4.65
C ASP A 49 5.10 2.33 -3.23
N VAL A 50 4.34 3.38 -2.97
CA VAL A 50 4.37 4.10 -1.69
C VAL A 50 3.15 3.73 -0.86
N ASN A 51 3.40 3.38 0.40
CA ASN A 51 2.39 3.25 1.43
C ASN A 51 2.78 4.11 2.65
N SER A 52 2.21 5.31 2.70
CA SER A 52 2.46 6.38 3.64
C SER A 52 3.93 6.77 3.65
N ASN A 53 4.58 6.60 4.80
CA ASN A 53 6.01 6.84 4.99
C ASN A 53 6.87 5.63 4.61
N CYS A 54 6.31 4.60 3.98
CA CYS A 54 7.05 3.43 3.53
C CYS A 54 7.07 3.33 2.00
N ILE A 55 8.14 2.71 1.47
CA ILE A 55 8.31 2.37 0.05
C ILE A 55 8.45 0.85 -0.06
N CYS A 56 7.78 0.27 -1.06
CA CYS A 56 7.96 -1.12 -1.43
C CYS A 56 9.36 -1.30 -2.04
N THR A 57 10.19 -2.13 -1.41
CA THR A 57 11.57 -2.40 -1.87
C THR A 57 11.72 -3.81 -2.45
N TYR A 58 10.74 -4.66 -2.19
CA TYR A 58 10.70 -6.03 -2.68
C TYR A 58 9.26 -6.44 -2.98
N SER A 59 9.07 -7.14 -4.10
CA SER A 59 7.79 -7.73 -4.50
C SER A 59 8.04 -8.94 -5.38
N ASN A 60 7.40 -10.06 -5.06
CA ASN A 60 7.49 -11.31 -5.79
C ASN A 60 6.09 -11.82 -6.17
N PRO A 61 5.73 -11.75 -7.47
CA PRO A 61 4.43 -12.19 -7.95
C PRO A 61 4.20 -13.71 -7.87
N GLU A 62 5.27 -14.50 -7.84
CA GLU A 62 5.17 -15.96 -7.78
C GLU A 62 4.88 -16.45 -6.36
N THR A 63 5.46 -15.81 -5.34
CA THR A 63 5.29 -16.21 -3.93
C THR A 63 4.24 -15.40 -3.20
N GLY A 64 3.83 -14.24 -3.72
CA GLY A 64 2.94 -13.33 -2.99
C GLY A 64 3.65 -12.41 -2.00
N GLU A 65 4.97 -12.52 -1.88
CA GLU A 65 5.75 -11.80 -0.87
C GLU A 65 6.08 -10.38 -1.30
N TYR A 66 5.94 -9.43 -0.38
CA TYR A 66 6.33 -8.04 -0.60
C TYR A 66 6.81 -7.40 0.70
N HIS A 67 7.71 -6.42 0.60
CA HIS A 67 8.27 -5.72 1.76
C HIS A 67 8.27 -4.21 1.60
N PHE A 68 7.75 -3.54 2.63
CA PHE A 68 7.78 -2.09 2.77
C PHE A 68 8.82 -1.69 3.81
N ILE A 69 9.70 -0.77 3.43
CA ILE A 69 10.70 -0.18 4.31
C ILE A 69 10.36 1.30 4.53
N ALA A 70 10.60 1.82 5.74
CA ALA A 70 10.36 3.22 6.02
C ALA A 70 11.30 4.11 5.19
N LYS A 71 10.76 5.15 4.54
CA LYS A 71 11.52 6.14 3.75
C LYS A 71 12.69 6.75 4.51
N ARG A 72 12.52 6.94 5.82
CA ARG A 72 13.59 7.46 6.69
C ARG A 72 14.78 6.52 6.77
N GLN A 73 14.54 5.21 6.86
CA GLN A 73 15.61 4.19 6.93
C GLN A 73 16.41 4.16 5.62
N LEU A 74 15.77 4.38 4.47
CA LEU A 74 16.46 4.48 3.18
C LEU A 74 17.42 5.68 3.11
N ARG A 75 16.99 6.85 3.62
CA ARG A 75 17.86 8.04 3.67
C ARG A 75 19.06 7.87 4.60
N GLU A 76 18.89 7.16 5.71
CA GLU A 76 20.01 6.82 6.62
C GLU A 76 21.02 5.89 5.93
N ALA A 77 20.56 4.96 5.08
CA ALA A 77 21.45 4.11 4.27
C ALA A 77 22.21 4.89 3.19
N GLU A 78 21.55 5.84 2.50
CA GLU A 78 22.19 6.70 1.48
C GLU A 78 23.15 7.73 2.11
N GLY A 79 22.84 8.23 3.31
CA GLY A 79 23.66 9.21 4.03
C GLY A 79 24.99 8.67 4.57
N ASN A 80 25.18 7.35 4.63
CA ASN A 80 26.43 6.72 5.09
C ASN A 80 27.48 6.56 3.98
N TYR A 81 27.18 6.94 2.73
CA TYR A 81 28.14 6.97 1.62
C TYR A 81 28.76 8.35 1.38
N ALA A 82 28.50 9.33 2.25
CA ALA A 82 29.23 10.59 2.27
C ALA A 82 30.34 10.53 3.32
N ILE A 83 31.43 9.81 3.01
CA ILE A 83 32.68 9.88 3.77
C ILE A 83 33.83 10.18 2.80
N ASN A 84 34.35 11.41 2.96
CA ASN A 84 35.65 11.97 2.56
C ASN A 84 35.98 12.12 1.07
#